data_AF-A0A0F1ASN6-F1
#
_entry.id   AF-A0A0F1ASN6-F1
#
_cell.length_a   1.000
_cell.length_b   1.000
_cell.length_c   1.000
_cell.angle_alpha   90.00
_cell.angle_beta   90.00
_cell.angle_gamma   90.00
#
_symmetry.space_group_name_H-M   'P 1'
#
loop_
_entity.id
_entity.type
_entity.pdbx_description
1 polymer ?
#
loop_
_entity_poly.entity_id
_entity_poly.type
_entity_poly.pdbx_seq_one_letter_code
_entity_poly.pdbx_strand_id
1 'polypeptide(L)'
;MINKFLDHLMAAYFNQDYDLFGETIEEVMEEYLKCEGPEHAKGLIEDCNNFINRNEDVELEFLNLYRFDFDPSLWGITAKQFLTMISAQACRYLDAEK
;
A
#
# COMPACT_ATOMS: atom_id res chain seq x y z
N MET A 1 -9.05 13.24 -1.82
CA MET A 1 -8.77 11.91 -1.25
C MET A 1 -7.82 12.10 -0.08
N ILE A 2 -8.15 11.56 1.10
CA ILE A 2 -7.38 11.78 2.34
C ILE A 2 -6.03 11.02 2.29
N ASN A 3 -5.96 9.90 1.55
CA ASN A 3 -4.77 9.07 1.38
C ASN A 3 -4.45 8.92 -0.11
N LYS A 4 -4.12 10.02 -0.80
CA LYS A 4 -4.02 10.09 -2.27
C LYS A 4 -3.21 8.95 -2.90
N PHE A 5 -2.05 8.64 -2.35
CA PHE A 5 -1.11 7.67 -2.90
C PHE A 5 -1.46 6.24 -2.50
N LEU A 6 -1.98 6.05 -1.28
CA LEU A 6 -2.55 4.76 -0.88
C LEU A 6 -3.78 4.43 -1.74
N ASP A 7 -4.71 5.37 -1.92
CA ASP A 7 -5.91 5.20 -2.74
C ASP A 7 -5.54 4.85 -4.20
N HIS A 8 -4.49 5.47 -4.74
CA HIS A 8 -3.96 5.13 -6.06
C HIS A 8 -3.40 3.70 -6.11
N LEU A 9 -2.56 3.33 -5.14
CA LEU A 9 -1.99 1.99 -5.05
C LEU A 9 -3.11 0.92 -5.00
N MET A 10 -4.12 1.13 -4.17
CA MET A 10 -5.25 0.19 -4.04
C MET A 10 -6.04 0.07 -5.35
N ALA A 11 -6.39 1.21 -5.97
CA ALA A 11 -7.23 1.21 -7.15
C ALA A 11 -6.53 0.73 -8.42
N ALA A 12 -5.22 0.98 -8.56
CA ALA A 12 -4.49 0.70 -9.80
C ALA A 12 -3.71 -0.63 -9.77
N TYR A 13 -3.24 -1.08 -8.59
CA TYR A 13 -2.33 -2.23 -8.49
C TYR A 13 -2.83 -3.34 -7.58
N PHE A 14 -3.48 -3.04 -6.45
CA PHE A 14 -4.03 -4.05 -5.53
C PHE A 14 -5.53 -4.31 -5.71
N ASN A 15 -6.08 -4.01 -6.89
CA ASN A 15 -7.47 -4.32 -7.21
C ASN A 15 -7.63 -5.82 -7.52
N GLN A 16 -8.80 -6.21 -8.03
CA GLN A 16 -9.13 -7.62 -8.34
C GLN A 16 -8.20 -8.27 -9.38
N ASP A 17 -7.52 -7.46 -10.19
CA ASP A 17 -6.59 -7.88 -11.25
C ASP A 17 -5.12 -7.67 -10.83
N TYR A 18 -4.80 -7.72 -9.51
CA TYR A 18 -3.44 -7.51 -9.00
C TYR A 18 -2.41 -8.50 -9.60
N ASP A 19 -2.87 -9.68 -10.00
CA ASP A 19 -2.07 -10.75 -10.58
C ASP A 19 -1.46 -10.39 -11.94
N LEU A 20 -1.92 -9.30 -12.57
CA LEU A 20 -1.27 -8.69 -13.72
C LEU A 20 0.07 -8.02 -13.39
N PHE A 21 0.30 -7.67 -12.12
CA PHE A 21 1.49 -6.96 -11.65
C PHE A 21 2.42 -7.83 -10.79
N GLY A 22 1.90 -8.89 -10.15
CA GLY A 22 2.70 -9.81 -9.35
C GLY A 22 1.84 -10.83 -8.59
N GLU A 23 2.46 -11.90 -8.09
CA GLU A 23 1.76 -12.94 -7.30
C GLU A 23 1.86 -12.67 -5.79
N THR A 24 2.78 -11.78 -5.38
CA THR A 24 3.01 -11.39 -3.98
C THR A 24 2.83 -9.88 -3.78
N ILE A 25 2.55 -9.48 -2.53
CA ILE A 25 2.50 -8.05 -2.15
C ILE A 25 3.79 -7.35 -2.53
N GLU A 26 4.94 -7.99 -2.28
CA GLU A 26 6.26 -7.46 -2.59
C GLU A 26 6.47 -7.25 -4.09
N GLU A 27 6.03 -8.17 -4.95
CA GLU A 27 6.14 -8.05 -6.41
C GLU A 27 5.23 -6.95 -6.95
N VAL A 28 3.97 -6.89 -6.51
CA VAL A 28 3.04 -5.81 -6.89
C VAL A 28 3.59 -4.44 -6.48
N MET A 29 4.18 -4.36 -5.28
CA MET A 29 4.85 -3.15 -4.81
C MET A 29 6.10 -2.80 -5.60
N GLU A 30 6.89 -3.77 -6.03
CA GLU A 30 8.06 -3.54 -6.87
C GLU A 30 7.65 -2.92 -8.22
N GLU A 31 6.60 -3.45 -8.85
CA GLU A 31 6.08 -2.90 -10.11
C GLU A 31 5.51 -1.49 -9.92
N TYR A 32 4.73 -1.25 -8.85
CA TYR A 32 4.23 0.09 -8.50
C TYR A 32 5.35 1.11 -8.35
N LEU A 33 6.37 0.80 -7.53
CA LEU A 33 7.46 1.73 -7.23
C LEU A 33 8.30 2.02 -8.47
N LYS A 34 8.54 1.01 -9.30
CA LYS A 34 9.28 1.14 -10.57
C LYS A 34 8.52 1.99 -11.59
N CYS A 35 7.20 1.86 -11.68
CA CYS A 35 6.37 2.58 -12.64
C CYS A 35 6.07 4.03 -12.19
N GLU A 36 5.74 4.24 -10.92
CA GLU A 36 5.25 5.52 -10.40
C GLU A 36 6.36 6.41 -9.81
N GLY A 37 7.48 5.81 -9.40
CA GLY A 37 8.71 6.48 -9.04
C GLY A 37 8.77 7.14 -7.65
N PRO A 38 9.83 7.93 -7.38
CA PRO A 38 10.16 8.41 -6.04
C PRO A 38 9.14 9.37 -5.39
N GLU A 39 8.36 10.11 -6.18
CA GLU A 39 7.30 10.99 -5.63
C GLU A 39 6.19 10.15 -4.99
N HIS A 40 5.72 9.14 -5.70
CA HIS A 40 4.70 8.21 -5.23
C HIS A 40 5.18 7.42 -4.01
N ALA A 41 6.44 6.98 -4.01
CA ALA A 41 7.02 6.32 -2.84
C ALA A 41 6.98 7.21 -1.59
N LYS A 42 7.38 8.49 -1.68
CA LYS A 42 7.33 9.44 -0.55
C LYS A 42 5.91 9.66 -0.05
N GLY A 43 4.98 9.88 -0.99
CA GLY A 43 3.57 10.07 -0.69
C GLY A 43 2.92 8.87 -0.02
N LEU A 44 3.23 7.66 -0.51
CA LEU A 44 2.73 6.41 0.08
C LEU A 44 3.22 6.21 1.51
N ILE A 45 4.49 6.51 1.80
CA ILE A 45 5.05 6.44 3.17
C ILE A 45 4.27 7.38 4.10
N GLU A 46 4.03 8.62 3.67
CA GLU A 46 3.27 9.60 4.45
C GLU A 46 1.82 9.14 4.68
N ASP A 47 1.14 8.67 3.64
CA ASP A 47 -0.23 8.17 3.72
C ASP A 47 -0.34 6.97 4.67
N CYS A 48 0.56 5.98 4.57
CA CYS A 48 0.56 4.82 5.47
C CYS A 48 0.76 5.23 6.93
N ASN A 49 1.73 6.09 7.21
CA ASN A 49 2.00 6.57 8.56
C ASN A 49 0.82 7.39 9.12
N ASN A 50 0.23 8.26 8.30
CA ASN A 50 -0.93 9.05 8.68
C ASN A 50 -2.15 8.15 8.93
N PHE A 51 -2.38 7.15 8.09
CA PHE A 51 -3.48 6.19 8.24
C PHE A 51 -3.38 5.44 9.56
N ILE A 52 -2.19 4.91 9.89
CA ILE A 52 -1.95 4.17 11.12
C ILE A 52 -2.13 5.08 12.36
N ASN A 53 -1.70 6.34 12.29
CA ASN A 53 -1.71 7.24 13.45
C ASN A 53 -3.06 7.95 13.67
N ARG A 54 -3.87 8.12 12.64
CA ARG A 54 -5.16 8.85 12.74
C ARG A 54 -6.34 7.97 13.13
N ASN A 55 -6.25 6.67 12.89
CA ASN A 55 -7.35 5.74 13.12
C ASN A 55 -7.11 4.93 14.40
N GLU A 56 -8.09 4.93 15.30
CA GLU A 56 -8.05 4.10 16.52
C GLU A 56 -8.13 2.60 16.19
N ASP A 57 -8.99 2.25 15.22
CA ASP A 57 -9.12 0.90 14.67
C ASP A 57 -8.68 0.89 13.19
N VAL A 58 -7.40 0.62 12.97
CA VAL A 58 -6.79 0.57 11.62
C VAL A 58 -7.43 -0.52 10.76
N GLU A 59 -7.82 -1.64 11.36
CA GLU A 59 -8.34 -2.80 10.64
C GLU A 59 -9.74 -2.50 10.09
N LEU A 60 -10.61 -1.95 10.95
CA LEU A 60 -11.97 -1.58 10.57
C LEU A 60 -11.96 -0.49 9.49
N GLU A 61 -11.15 0.56 9.67
CA GLU A 61 -11.10 1.68 8.72
C GLU A 61 -10.53 1.26 7.36
N PHE A 62 -9.53 0.37 7.34
CA PHE A 62 -9.00 -0.16 6.09
C PHE A 62 -10.06 -0.98 5.34
N LEU A 63 -10.78 -1.88 6.02
CA LEU A 63 -11.86 -2.66 5.43
C LEU A 63 -13.02 -1.79 4.95
N ASN A 64 -13.32 -0.69 5.65
CA ASN A 64 -14.36 0.24 5.23
C ASN A 64 -14.07 0.85 3.86
N LEU A 65 -12.79 1.14 3.58
CA LEU A 65 -12.33 1.78 2.35
C LEU A 65 -12.07 0.78 1.22
N TYR A 66 -11.38 -0.33 1.50
CA TYR A 66 -10.74 -1.12 0.44
C TYR A 66 -11.24 -2.55 0.30
N ARG A 67 -12.17 -3.04 1.14
CA ARG A 67 -12.61 -4.47 1.15
C ARG A 67 -13.07 -5.05 -0.19
N PHE A 68 -13.47 -4.20 -1.15
CA PHE A 68 -13.92 -4.67 -2.47
C PHE A 68 -12.77 -4.86 -3.46
N ASP A 69 -11.64 -4.21 -3.18
CA ASP A 69 -10.43 -4.24 -4.00
C ASP A 69 -9.41 -5.20 -3.37
N PHE A 70 -9.17 -5.07 -2.06
CA PHE A 70 -8.15 -5.80 -1.33
C PHE A 70 -8.54 -6.06 0.12
N ASP A 71 -8.27 -7.29 0.56
CA ASP A 71 -8.38 -7.69 1.97
C ASP A 71 -7.07 -8.35 2.42
N PRO A 72 -6.27 -7.68 3.29
CA PRO A 72 -5.01 -8.22 3.81
C PRO A 72 -5.18 -9.58 4.52
N SER A 73 -6.37 -9.89 5.05
CA SER A 73 -6.62 -11.15 5.75
C SER A 73 -6.58 -12.37 4.83
N LEU A 74 -6.86 -12.19 3.53
CA LEU A 74 -6.70 -13.23 2.50
C LEU A 74 -5.23 -13.62 2.27
N TRP A 75 -4.31 -12.75 2.72
CA TRP A 75 -2.86 -12.95 2.69
C TRP A 75 -2.29 -13.34 4.06
N GLY A 76 -3.16 -13.57 5.05
CA GLY A 76 -2.76 -13.97 6.41
C GLY A 76 -2.13 -12.86 7.24
N ILE A 77 -2.32 -11.59 6.87
CA ILE A 77 -1.80 -10.41 7.58
C ILE A 77 -2.91 -9.43 7.95
N THR A 78 -2.62 -8.55 8.88
CA THR A 78 -3.47 -7.41 9.27
C THR A 78 -3.27 -6.22 8.32
N ALA A 79 -4.23 -5.31 8.25
CA ALA A 79 -4.10 -4.04 7.53
C ALA A 79 -2.93 -3.21 8.07
N LYS A 80 -2.73 -3.18 9.40
CA LYS A 80 -1.57 -2.51 9.99
C LYS A 80 -0.25 -3.13 9.53
N GLN A 81 -0.16 -4.46 9.44
CA GLN A 81 1.03 -5.13 8.91
C GLN A 81 1.23 -4.80 7.43
N PHE A 82 0.18 -4.86 6.61
CA PHE A 82 0.23 -4.48 5.20
C PHE A 82 0.77 -3.06 5.00
N LEU A 83 0.16 -2.07 5.67
CA LEU A 83 0.58 -0.65 5.60
C LEU A 83 2.04 -0.46 6.05
N THR A 84 2.48 -1.20 7.08
CA THR A 84 3.87 -1.17 7.55
C THR A 84 4.83 -1.77 6.53
N MET A 85 4.45 -2.88 5.89
CA MET A 85 5.26 -3.58 4.89
C MET A 85 5.48 -2.71 3.64
N ILE A 86 4.41 -2.18 3.06
CA ILE A 86 4.49 -1.37 1.83
C ILE A 86 5.23 -0.04 2.08
N SER A 87 5.06 0.57 3.25
CA SER A 87 5.82 1.75 3.68
C SER A 87 7.32 1.44 3.82
N ALA A 88 7.66 0.29 4.43
CA ALA A 88 9.04 -0.14 4.57
C ALA A 88 9.70 -0.46 3.21
N GLN A 89 8.95 -1.03 2.26
CA GLN A 89 9.46 -1.28 0.90
C GLN A 89 9.67 0.03 0.12
N ALA A 90 8.75 0.98 0.22
CA ALA A 90 8.90 2.31 -0.37
C ALA A 90 10.12 3.06 0.21
N CYS A 91 10.38 2.96 1.52
CA CYS A 91 11.59 3.51 2.14
C CYS A 91 12.86 2.90 1.54
N ARG A 92 12.91 1.56 1.40
CA ARG A 92 14.07 0.88 0.80
C ARG A 92 14.30 1.29 -0.64
N TYR A 93 13.23 1.45 -1.42
CA TYR A 93 13.30 1.96 -2.79
C TYR A 93 13.94 3.35 -2.84
N LEU A 94 13.50 4.28 -1.99
CA LEU A 94 14.08 5.62 -1.92
C LEU A 94 15.55 5.65 -1.47
N ASP A 95 15.98 4.69 -0.65
CA ASP A 95 17.37 4.55 -0.24
C ASP A 95 18.27 3.99 -1.34
N ALA A 96 17.72 3.16 -2.23
CA ALA A 96 18.43 2.62 -3.40
C ALA A 96 18.60 3.63 -4.54
N GLU A 97 17.73 4.64 -4.62
CA GLU A 97 17.77 5.72 -5.63
C GLU A 97 18.71 6.89 -5.26
N LYS A 98 19.44 6.81 -4.14
CA LYS A 98 20.42 7.83 -3.69
C LYS A 98 21.81 7.55 -4.24
#